data_AF-A0A3B1CE52-F1
#
_entry.id   AF-A0A3B1CE52-F1
#
_cell.length_a   1.000
_cell.length_b   1.000
_cell.length_c   1.000
_cell.angle_alpha   90.00
_cell.angle_beta   90.00
_cell.angle_gamma   90.00
#
_symmetry.space_group_name_H-M   'P 1'
#
loop_
_entity.id
_entity.type
_entity.pdbx_description
1 polymer ?
#
loop_
_entity_poly.entity_id
_entity_poly.type
_entity_poly.pdbx_seq_one_letter_code
_entity_poly.pdbx_strand_id
1 'polypeptide(L)'
;MVENQRVVITGVGLAAPNGDNLADFRKALLEGVSGIEMFKTRYMPPVPAGVCHFDQYKHQTKKQSRRGTRAGAISIYCANEAVSDSGFDFTNSRRDRAGVFVGITEHGN
;
A
#
# COMPACT_ATOMS: atom_id res chain seq x y z
N MET A 1 -31.56 3.66 -13.56
CA MET A 1 -30.07 3.59 -13.52
C MET A 1 -29.60 4.87 -12.85
N VAL A 2 -28.76 4.80 -11.80
CA VAL A 2 -28.36 6.01 -11.05
C VAL A 2 -27.23 6.68 -11.81
N GLU A 3 -27.59 7.43 -12.84
CA GLU A 3 -26.67 7.97 -13.86
C GLU A 3 -25.78 9.12 -13.37
N ASN A 4 -25.64 9.39 -12.06
CA ASN A 4 -24.84 10.52 -11.56
C ASN A 4 -24.42 10.38 -10.08
N GLN A 5 -24.00 9.18 -9.64
CA GLN A 5 -23.40 9.09 -8.30
C GLN A 5 -22.00 9.70 -8.30
N ARG A 6 -21.82 10.78 -7.53
CA ARG A 6 -20.50 11.35 -7.26
C ARG A 6 -19.67 10.36 -6.46
N VAL A 7 -18.51 10.01 -6.99
CA VAL A 7 -17.52 9.18 -6.30
C VAL A 7 -16.46 10.12 -5.72
N VAL A 8 -16.09 9.89 -4.46
CA VAL A 8 -15.08 10.68 -3.75
C VAL A 8 -14.05 9.74 -3.13
N ILE A 9 -12.83 10.25 -2.93
CA ILE A 9 -11.78 9.56 -2.19
C ILE A 9 -11.91 10.01 -0.73
N THR A 10 -12.12 9.06 0.18
CA THR A 10 -12.29 9.36 1.61
C THR A 10 -11.08 8.98 2.45
N GLY A 11 -10.19 8.11 1.95
CA GLY A 11 -8.95 7.78 2.63
C GLY A 11 -7.89 7.25 1.68
N VAL A 12 -6.63 7.40 2.09
CA VAL A 12 -5.44 7.02 1.34
C VAL A 12 -4.51 6.22 2.22
N GLY A 13 -4.01 5.12 1.67
CA GLY A 13 -2.95 4.32 2.28
C GLY A 13 -1.92 3.97 1.22
N LEU A 14 -0.65 4.07 1.58
CA LEU A 14 0.46 3.93 0.65
C LEU A 14 1.68 3.34 1.35
N ALA A 15 2.53 2.72 0.55
CA ALA A 15 3.91 2.42 0.88
C ALA A 15 4.75 2.77 -0.34
N ALA A 16 5.53 3.83 -0.24
CA ALA A 16 6.38 4.35 -1.30
C ALA A 16 7.85 4.34 -0.85
N PRO A 17 8.81 4.37 -1.79
CA PRO A 17 10.24 4.34 -1.45
C PRO A 17 10.71 5.51 -0.58
N ASN A 18 9.98 6.63 -0.60
CA ASN A 18 10.28 7.85 0.14
C ASN A 18 9.24 8.15 1.25
N GLY A 19 8.41 7.18 1.63
CA GLY A 19 7.47 7.32 2.74
C GLY A 19 6.47 6.16 2.80
N ASP A 20 6.24 5.63 3.99
CA ASP A 20 5.30 4.54 4.25
C ASP A 20 3.99 4.98 4.93
N ASN A 21 3.78 6.30 4.96
CA ASN A 21 2.55 6.96 5.39
C ASN A 21 2.35 8.27 4.61
N LEU A 22 1.12 8.80 4.64
CA LEU A 22 0.74 9.96 3.83
C LEU A 22 1.49 11.24 4.19
N ALA A 23 1.77 11.46 5.48
CA ALA A 23 2.44 12.68 5.95
C ALA A 23 3.89 12.73 5.46
N ASP A 24 4.64 11.66 5.65
CA ASP A 24 6.04 11.57 5.25
C ASP A 24 6.19 11.58 3.72
N PHE A 25 5.35 10.80 3.02
CA PHE A 25 5.35 10.79 1.56
C PHE A 25 5.06 12.18 0.98
N ARG A 26 4.05 12.89 1.50
CA ARG A 26 3.70 14.24 1.03
C ARG A 26 4.84 15.23 1.25
N LYS A 27 5.48 15.17 2.42
CA LYS A 27 6.64 16.02 2.72
C LYS A 27 7.78 15.74 1.74
N ALA A 28 8.18 14.47 1.60
CA ALA A 28 9.24 14.05 0.69
C ALA A 28 8.96 14.45 -0.77
N LEU A 29 7.71 14.32 -1.22
CA LEU A 29 7.29 14.71 -2.56
C LEU A 29 7.46 16.22 -2.79
N LEU A 30 7.03 17.05 -1.85
CA LEU A 30 7.13 18.51 -1.96
C LEU A 30 8.57 19.02 -1.84
N GLU A 31 9.41 18.30 -1.11
CA GLU A 31 10.83 18.62 -0.93
C GLU A 31 11.72 18.02 -2.05
N GLY A 32 11.16 17.23 -2.97
CA GLY A 32 11.92 16.59 -4.05
C GLY A 32 12.86 15.48 -3.56
N VAL A 33 12.55 14.83 -2.44
CA VAL A 33 13.38 13.78 -1.85
C VAL A 33 13.17 12.46 -2.60
N SER A 34 14.26 11.94 -3.16
CA SER A 34 14.31 10.62 -3.81
C SER A 34 14.43 9.49 -2.78
N GLY A 35 13.71 8.39 -3.01
CA GLY A 35 13.81 7.14 -2.25
C GLY A 35 14.56 6.02 -2.98
N ILE A 36 15.37 6.36 -4.01
CA ILE A 36 16.15 5.37 -4.74
C ILE A 36 17.37 4.94 -3.92
N GLU A 37 17.56 3.63 -3.79
CA GLU A 37 18.70 3.02 -3.12
C GLU A 37 19.37 1.96 -4.01
N MET A 38 20.62 1.60 -3.70
CA MET A 38 21.29 0.48 -4.36
C MET A 38 20.77 -0.84 -3.79
N PHE A 39 20.03 -1.58 -4.60
CA PHE A 39 19.40 -2.84 -4.24
C PHE A 39 20.18 -4.03 -4.78
N LYS A 40 20.38 -5.06 -3.95
CA LYS A 40 21.04 -6.31 -4.35
C LYS A 40 19.99 -7.30 -4.83
N THR A 41 19.97 -7.57 -6.12
CA THR A 41 19.14 -8.63 -6.71
C THR A 41 19.91 -9.95 -6.75
N ARG A 42 19.19 -11.06 -6.88
CA ARG A 42 19.82 -12.36 -7.09
C ARG A 42 20.32 -12.43 -8.54
N TYR A 43 21.57 -12.85 -8.73
CA TYR A 43 22.20 -13.06 -10.04
C TYR A 43 22.48 -11.81 -10.88
N MET A 44 22.38 -10.61 -10.31
CA MET A 44 22.83 -9.38 -10.98
C MET A 44 23.67 -8.53 -10.03
N PRO A 45 24.52 -7.63 -10.56
CA PRO A 45 25.16 -6.59 -9.76
C PRO A 45 24.12 -5.70 -9.05
N PRO A 46 24.50 -4.94 -8.01
CA PRO A 46 23.61 -3.97 -7.38
C PRO A 46 23.02 -3.00 -8.40
N VAL A 47 21.72 -2.73 -8.31
CA VAL A 47 20.96 -1.84 -9.21
C VAL A 47 20.27 -0.74 -8.42
N PRO A 48 20.11 0.48 -8.98
CA PRO A 48 19.28 1.51 -8.36
C PRO A 48 17.79 1.09 -8.41
N ALA A 49 17.11 1.07 -7.26
CA ALA A 49 15.70 0.71 -7.15
C ALA A 49 14.98 1.54 -6.08
N GLY A 50 13.69 1.79 -6.30
CA GLY A 50 12.81 2.34 -5.27
C GLY A 50 12.24 1.21 -4.42
N VAL A 51 12.80 1.02 -3.23
CA VAL A 51 12.37 -0.04 -2.32
C VAL A 51 11.43 0.53 -1.28
N CYS A 52 10.18 0.06 -1.25
CA CYS A 52 9.26 0.42 -0.18
C CYS A 52 9.63 -0.32 1.12
N HIS A 53 9.96 0.44 2.15
CA HIS A 53 10.20 -0.05 3.51
C HIS A 53 8.96 0.25 4.34
N PHE A 54 8.28 -0.79 4.84
CA PHE A 54 7.09 -0.68 5.68
C PHE A 54 7.07 -1.83 6.67
N ASP A 55 6.38 -1.67 7.81
CA ASP A 55 6.20 -2.78 8.74
C ASP A 55 5.20 -3.80 8.19
N GLN A 56 5.73 -4.82 7.52
CA GLN A 56 4.95 -5.92 6.96
C GLN A 56 4.17 -6.73 8.01
N TYR A 57 4.43 -6.56 9.31
CA TYR A 57 3.74 -7.27 10.39
C TYR A 57 2.71 -6.42 11.13
N LYS A 58 2.58 -5.12 10.80
CA LYS A 58 1.62 -4.21 11.42
C LYS A 58 0.18 -4.74 11.32
N HIS A 59 -0.17 -5.33 10.18
CA HIS A 59 -1.54 -5.77 9.85
C HIS A 59 -1.66 -7.27 9.53
N GLN A 60 -0.58 -8.04 9.67
CA GLN A 60 -0.58 -9.48 9.43
C GLN A 60 0.46 -10.21 10.26
N THR A 61 0.16 -11.44 10.66
CA THR A 61 1.10 -12.27 11.41
C THR A 61 2.26 -12.77 10.54
N LYS A 62 3.38 -13.14 11.17
CA LYS A 62 4.49 -13.84 10.50
C LYS A 62 4.03 -15.09 9.71
N LYS A 63 3.02 -15.80 10.21
CA LYS A 63 2.45 -16.99 9.55
C LYS A 63 1.70 -16.62 8.28
N GLN A 64 0.94 -15.52 8.28
CA GLN A 64 0.22 -15.03 7.09
C GLN A 64 1.20 -14.47 6.05
N SER A 65 2.16 -13.65 6.48
CA SER A 65 3.18 -13.06 5.60
C SER A 65 3.96 -14.12 4.81
N ARG A 66 4.32 -15.25 5.42
CA ARG A 66 5.00 -16.37 4.75
C ARG A 66 4.20 -17.08 3.66
N ARG A 67 2.88 -16.91 3.62
CA ARG A 67 1.99 -17.52 2.61
C ARG A 67 1.69 -16.56 1.47
N GLY A 68 1.96 -15.27 1.65
CA GLY A 68 1.71 -14.22 0.67
C GLY A 68 2.97 -13.85 -0.12
N THR A 69 2.76 -12.98 -1.11
CA THR A 69 3.85 -12.37 -1.89
C THR A 69 4.23 -11.01 -1.31
N ARG A 70 5.37 -10.45 -1.73
CA ARG A 70 5.74 -9.07 -1.35
C ARG A 70 4.68 -8.06 -1.78
N ALA A 71 4.12 -8.21 -2.99
CA ALA A 71 3.01 -7.38 -3.47
C ALA A 71 1.77 -7.51 -2.56
N GLY A 72 1.44 -8.72 -2.13
CA GLY A 72 0.34 -8.95 -1.19
C GLY A 72 0.57 -8.27 0.17
N ALA A 73 1.80 -8.32 0.70
CA ALA A 73 2.14 -7.64 1.94
C ALA A 73 1.99 -6.12 1.85
N ILE A 74 2.43 -5.51 0.74
CA ILE A 74 2.22 -4.08 0.46
C ILE A 74 0.73 -3.77 0.38
N SER A 75 -0.05 -4.54 -0.39
CA SER A 75 -1.49 -4.33 -0.54
C SER A 75 -2.23 -4.41 0.79
N ILE A 76 -1.90 -5.39 1.66
CA ILE A 76 -2.49 -5.51 3.00
C ILE A 76 -2.17 -4.28 3.84
N TYR A 77 -0.91 -3.82 3.83
CA TYR A 77 -0.50 -2.63 4.56
C TYR A 77 -1.28 -1.39 4.08
N CYS A 78 -1.22 -1.09 2.79
CA CYS A 78 -1.88 0.08 2.20
C CYS A 78 -3.40 0.07 2.40
N ALA A 79 -4.06 -1.09 2.24
CA ALA A 79 -5.51 -1.19 2.41
C ALA A 79 -5.93 -0.86 3.85
N ASN A 80 -5.19 -1.32 4.86
CA ASN A 80 -5.50 -1.02 6.25
C ASN A 80 -5.24 0.45 6.60
N GLU A 81 -4.14 1.04 6.10
CA GLU A 81 -3.90 2.48 6.29
C GLU A 81 -5.00 3.32 5.62
N ALA A 82 -5.45 2.96 4.40
CA ALA A 82 -6.51 3.67 3.69
C ALA A 82 -7.86 3.59 4.41
N VAL A 83 -8.20 2.41 4.94
CA VAL A 83 -9.40 2.22 5.77
C VAL A 83 -9.31 3.09 7.01
N SER A 84 -8.18 3.07 7.70
CA SER A 84 -7.95 3.87 8.91
C SER A 84 -8.08 5.36 8.63
N ASP A 85 -7.45 5.87 7.57
CA ASP A 85 -7.53 7.27 7.14
C ASP A 85 -8.96 7.68 6.77
N SER A 86 -9.72 6.77 6.15
CA SER A 86 -11.11 7.04 5.75
C SER A 86 -12.11 7.12 6.91
N GLY A 87 -11.74 6.64 8.10
CA GLY A 87 -12.66 6.47 9.22
C GLY A 87 -13.80 5.46 8.94
N PHE A 88 -13.64 4.57 7.96
CA PHE A 88 -14.68 3.62 7.58
C PHE A 88 -14.89 2.55 8.65
N ASP A 89 -16.09 2.50 9.23
CA ASP A 89 -16.45 1.53 10.27
C ASP A 89 -17.03 0.24 9.67
N PHE A 90 -16.20 -0.81 9.60
CA PHE A 90 -16.62 -2.14 9.14
C PHE A 90 -17.63 -2.85 10.06
N THR A 91 -17.83 -2.38 11.29
CA THR A 91 -18.77 -2.99 12.25
C THR A 91 -20.20 -2.56 11.97
N ASN A 92 -20.40 -1.27 11.72
CA ASN A 92 -21.72 -0.68 11.51
C ASN A 92 -22.08 -0.45 10.03
N SER A 93 -21.13 -0.67 9.11
CA SER A 93 -21.36 -0.49 7.68
C SER A 93 -21.92 -1.73 6.98
N ARG A 94 -22.68 -1.47 5.91
CA ARG A 94 -23.21 -2.50 4.99
C ARG A 94 -22.09 -3.16 4.18
N ARG A 95 -21.59 -4.29 4.67
CA ARG A 95 -20.49 -5.06 4.03
C ARG A 95 -20.86 -5.60 2.65
N ASP A 96 -22.13 -5.88 2.40
CA ASP A 96 -22.67 -6.29 1.09
C ASP A 96 -22.53 -5.20 0.01
N ARG A 97 -22.22 -3.97 0.41
CA ARG A 97 -21.97 -2.82 -0.47
C ARG A 97 -20.51 -2.41 -0.54
N ALA A 98 -19.61 -3.13 0.13
CA ALA A 98 -18.17 -2.89 0.06
C ALA A 98 -17.56 -3.86 -0.96
N GLY A 99 -16.81 -3.31 -1.93
CA GLY A 99 -16.10 -4.08 -2.94
C GLY A 99 -14.60 -3.81 -2.88
N VAL A 100 -13.82 -4.71 -3.46
CA VAL A 100 -12.37 -4.58 -3.59
C VAL A 100 -12.01 -4.70 -5.07
N PHE A 101 -11.23 -3.74 -5.57
CA PHE A 101 -10.62 -3.81 -6.89
C PHE A 101 -9.12 -3.57 -6.74
N VAL A 102 -8.32 -4.55 -7.16
CA VAL A 102 -6.86 -4.51 -7.02
C VAL A 102 -6.24 -4.86 -8.36
N GLY A 103 -5.41 -3.96 -8.86
CA GLY A 103 -4.57 -4.18 -10.04
C GLY A 103 -3.16 -4.56 -9.61
N ILE A 104 -2.61 -5.62 -10.20
CA ILE A 104 -1.21 -6.02 -10.05
C ILE A 104 -0.64 -6.37 -11.44
N THR A 105 0.62 -6.04 -11.68
CA THR A 105 1.33 -6.45 -12.89
C THR A 105 1.94 -7.84 -12.69
N GLU A 106 2.84 -7.94 -11.71
CA GLU A 106 3.49 -9.18 -11.29
C GLU A 106 3.60 -9.22 -9.76
N HIS A 107 3.50 -10.41 -9.19
CA HIS A 107 3.44 -10.59 -7.73
C HIS A 107 4.74 -11.17 -7.16
N GLY A 108 5.91 -10.75 -7.70
CA GLY A 108 7.27 -11.28 -7.43
C GLY A 108 7.44 -12.17 -6.19
N ASN A 109 8.07 -13.34 -6.39
CA ASN A 109 8.36 -14.31 -5.31
C ASN A 109 9.20 -13.72 -4.17
#